data_AF-A0A024JU37-F1
#
_entry.id   AF-A0A024JU37-F1
#
_cell.length_a   1.000
_cell.length_b   1.000
_cell.length_c   1.000
_cell.angle_alpha   90.00
_cell.angle_beta   90.00
_cell.angle_gamma   90.00
#
_symmetry.space_group_name_H-M   'P 1'
#
loop_
_entity.id
_entity.type
_entity.pdbx_description
1 polymer ?
#
loop_
_entity_poly.entity_id
_entity_poly.type
_entity_poly.pdbx_seq_one_letter_code
_entity_poly.pdbx_strand_id
1 'polypeptide(L)'
;MQKALFALGLVLFLLGLLTGFVVPALKNPRMALASHLEAVLNGMFLVVLGLLWPHIHLPDGWALAAVVLVVYAAYANWIASLLAAAWGAGRKLAPIATGDHEATAAKEGIVSFLLASLSVSMVAGIGIVIAGL
;
A
#
# COMPACT_ATOMS: atom_id res chain seq x y z
N MET A 1 10.16 -16.37 5.38
CA MET A 1 9.49 -15.11 5.02
C MET A 1 10.30 -14.23 4.06
N GLN A 2 11.63 -14.12 4.22
CA GLN A 2 12.50 -13.26 3.38
C GLN A 2 12.25 -13.36 1.86
N LYS A 3 12.30 -14.57 1.26
CA LYS A 3 12.08 -14.73 -0.19
C LYS A 3 10.70 -14.22 -0.65
N ALA A 4 9.67 -14.37 0.18
CA ALA A 4 8.34 -13.88 -0.13
C ALA A 4 8.30 -12.35 -0.11
N LEU A 5 8.93 -11.71 0.88
CA LEU A 5 9.05 -10.25 0.95
C LEU A 5 9.80 -9.67 -0.26
N PHE A 6 10.88 -10.33 -0.71
CA PHE A 6 11.57 -9.93 -1.94
C PHE A 6 10.68 -10.05 -3.18
N ALA A 7 10.04 -11.20 -3.37
CA ALA A 7 9.20 -11.42 -4.55
C ALA A 7 8.03 -10.43 -4.60
N LEU A 8 7.30 -10.30 -3.48
CA LEU A 8 6.15 -9.40 -3.38
C LEU A 8 6.57 -7.92 -3.46
N GLY A 9 7.70 -7.55 -2.85
CA GLY A 9 8.26 -6.22 -2.97
C GLY A 9 8.63 -5.85 -4.41
N LEU A 10 9.31 -6.75 -5.13
CA LEU A 10 9.67 -6.54 -6.54
C LEU A 10 8.45 -6.51 -7.47
N VAL A 11 7.45 -7.36 -7.22
CA VAL A 11 6.19 -7.33 -7.98
C VAL A 11 5.47 -6.00 -7.76
N LEU A 12 5.35 -5.53 -6.51
CA LEU A 12 4.70 -4.25 -6.23
C LEU A 12 5.49 -3.07 -6.82
N PHE A 13 6.82 -3.12 -6.75
CA PHE A 13 7.69 -2.13 -7.40
C PHE A 13 7.44 -2.07 -8.92
N LEU A 14 7.39 -3.23 -9.58
CA LEU A 14 7.07 -3.32 -11.01
C LEU A 14 5.69 -2.75 -11.32
N LEU A 15 4.68 -3.08 -10.51
CA LEU A 15 3.33 -2.52 -10.65
C LEU A 15 3.32 -0.99 -10.49
N GLY A 16 4.16 -0.46 -9.59
CA GLY A 16 4.39 0.98 -9.46
C GLY A 16 4.94 1.60 -10.73
N LEU A 17 5.99 1.01 -11.33
CA LEU A 17 6.54 1.47 -12.61
C LEU A 17 5.49 1.45 -13.72
N LEU A 18 4.70 0.38 -13.81
CA LEU A 18 3.62 0.27 -14.78
C LEU A 18 2.52 1.32 -14.56
N THR A 19 2.19 1.60 -13.29
CA THR A 19 1.23 2.65 -12.91
C THR A 19 1.71 4.03 -13.36
N GLY A 20 3.03 4.28 -13.37
CA GLY A 20 3.63 5.53 -13.84
C GLY A 20 3.26 5.90 -15.27
N PHE A 21 3.16 4.92 -16.18
CA PHE A 21 2.80 5.17 -17.58
C PHE A 21 1.34 5.62 -17.77
N VAL A 22 0.44 5.22 -16.87
CA VAL A 22 -1.00 5.51 -16.98
C VAL A 22 -1.42 6.75 -16.18
N VAL A 23 -0.50 7.38 -15.44
CA VAL A 23 -0.78 8.58 -14.61
C VAL A 23 -1.56 9.67 -15.36
N PRO A 24 -1.16 10.10 -16.58
CA PRO A 24 -1.86 11.17 -17.29
C PRO A 24 -3.25 10.79 -17.80
N ALA A 25 -3.55 9.49 -17.88
CA ALA A 25 -4.79 8.97 -18.45
C ALA A 25 -5.91 8.76 -17.42
N LEU A 26 -5.61 8.83 -16.12
CA LEU A 26 -6.60 8.62 -15.06
C LEU A 26 -7.34 9.92 -14.72
N LYS A 27 -8.58 9.75 -14.25
CA LYS A 27 -9.50 10.86 -13.92
C LYS A 27 -8.88 11.86 -12.93
N ASN A 28 -8.13 11.38 -11.95
CA ASN A 28 -7.35 12.20 -11.04
C ASN A 28 -5.85 11.86 -11.14
N PRO A 29 -5.08 12.59 -11.98
CA PRO A 29 -3.65 12.36 -12.17
C PRO A 29 -2.80 12.56 -10.90
N ARG A 30 -3.23 13.43 -9.97
CA ARG A 30 -2.53 13.64 -8.69
C ARG A 30 -2.60 12.40 -7.81
N MET A 31 -3.77 11.78 -7.74
CA MET A 31 -3.94 10.51 -7.02
C MET A 31 -3.27 9.36 -7.75
N ALA A 32 -3.22 9.38 -9.09
CA ALA A 32 -2.47 8.39 -9.87
C ALA A 32 -0.96 8.45 -9.58
N LEU A 33 -0.41 9.66 -9.51
CA LEU A 33 0.98 9.87 -9.09
C LEU A 33 1.22 9.35 -7.67
N ALA A 34 0.30 9.60 -6.74
CA ALA A 34 0.37 9.03 -5.39
C ALA A 34 0.40 7.50 -5.45
N SER A 35 -0.48 6.86 -6.25
CA SER A 35 -0.49 5.41 -6.42
C SER A 35 0.82 4.84 -6.97
N HIS A 36 1.41 5.51 -7.96
CA HIS A 36 2.74 5.17 -8.47
C HIS A 36 3.81 5.23 -7.37
N LEU A 37 3.88 6.33 -6.63
CA LEU A 37 4.86 6.52 -5.57
C LEU A 37 4.66 5.52 -4.42
N GLU A 38 3.42 5.30 -3.99
CA GLU A 38 3.09 4.34 -2.93
C GLU A 38 3.51 2.92 -3.33
N ALA A 39 3.27 2.48 -4.56
CA ALA A 39 3.70 1.16 -5.01
C ALA A 39 5.23 1.03 -5.06
N VAL A 40 5.94 2.04 -5.56
CA VAL A 40 7.40 2.05 -5.62
C VAL A 40 8.02 2.04 -4.22
N LEU A 41 7.54 2.91 -3.33
CA LEU A 41 8.02 3.03 -1.95
C LEU A 41 7.70 1.80 -1.13
N ASN A 42 6.46 1.30 -1.17
CA ASN A 42 6.09 0.09 -0.44
C ASN A 42 6.81 -1.15 -1.01
N GLY A 43 7.02 -1.22 -2.33
CA GLY A 43 7.81 -2.29 -2.95
C GLY A 43 9.25 -2.32 -2.42
N MET A 44 9.92 -1.17 -2.40
CA MET A 44 11.25 -1.04 -1.81
C MET A 44 11.24 -1.36 -0.31
N PHE A 45 10.25 -0.86 0.43
CA PHE A 45 10.10 -1.14 1.86
C PHE A 45 10.00 -2.65 2.14
N LEU A 46 9.19 -3.40 1.38
CA LEU A 46 9.09 -4.85 1.53
C LEU A 46 10.43 -5.55 1.24
N VAL A 47 11.18 -5.09 0.24
CA VAL A 47 12.54 -5.62 -0.03
C VAL A 47 13.48 -5.34 1.14
N VAL A 48 13.49 -4.11 1.67
CA VAL A 48 14.30 -3.75 2.84
C VAL A 48 13.90 -4.56 4.07
N LEU A 49 12.61 -4.78 4.31
CA LEU A 49 12.13 -5.64 5.39
C LEU A 49 12.57 -7.09 5.19
N GLY A 50 12.62 -7.57 3.95
CA GLY A 50 13.22 -8.86 3.61
C GLY A 50 14.70 -8.94 3.98
N LEU A 51 15.47 -7.87 3.77
CA LEU A 51 16.88 -7.77 4.18
C LEU A 51 17.03 -7.71 5.70
N LEU A 52 16.10 -7.04 6.38
CA LEU A 52 16.06 -6.97 7.85
C LEU A 52 15.68 -8.31 8.49
N TRP A 53 14.92 -9.15 7.79
CA TRP A 53 14.29 -10.36 8.32
C TRP A 53 15.20 -11.32 9.12
N PRO A 54 16.47 -11.56 8.75
CA PRO A 54 17.38 -12.39 9.55
C PRO A 54 17.65 -11.88 10.96
N HIS A 55 17.34 -10.61 11.24
CA HIS A 55 17.54 -9.96 12.54
C HIS A 55 16.25 -9.93 13.38
N ILE A 56 15.13 -10.42 12.84
CA ILE A 56 13.83 -10.40 13.51
C ILE A 56 13.57 -11.77 14.17
N HIS A 57 13.46 -11.77 15.50
CA HIS A 57 13.23 -12.92 16.36
C HIS A 57 11.79 -12.91 16.87
N LEU A 58 10.89 -13.54 16.11
CA LEU A 58 9.48 -13.69 16.47
C LEU A 58 9.07 -15.17 16.46
N PRO A 59 8.13 -15.59 17.34
CA PRO A 59 7.43 -16.86 17.16
C PRO A 59 6.73 -16.92 15.80
N ASP A 60 6.62 -18.12 15.21
CA ASP A 60 6.11 -18.32 13.85
C ASP A 60 4.76 -17.62 13.57
N GLY A 61 3.85 -17.62 14.54
CA GLY A 61 2.54 -16.95 14.42
C GLY A 61 2.65 -15.43 14.26
N TRP A 62 3.49 -14.78 15.06
CA TRP A 62 3.72 -13.33 14.98
C TRP A 62 4.54 -12.95 13.76
N ALA A 63 5.52 -13.79 13.39
CA ALA A 63 6.27 -13.62 12.15
C ALA A 63 5.35 -13.65 10.92
N LEU A 64 4.42 -14.61 10.85
CA LEU A 64 3.44 -14.69 9.77
C LEU A 64 2.48 -13.49 9.80
N ALA A 65 1.97 -13.12 10.97
CA ALA A 65 1.07 -11.98 11.12
C ALA A 65 1.72 -10.68 10.63
N ALA A 66 2.97 -10.42 11.03
CA ALA A 66 3.72 -9.25 10.57
C ALA A 66 3.81 -9.19 9.04
N VAL A 67 4.22 -10.29 8.40
CA VAL A 67 4.35 -10.37 6.93
C VAL A 67 3.01 -10.15 6.25
N VAL A 68 1.96 -10.83 6.70
CA VAL A 68 0.63 -10.72 6.09
C VAL A 68 0.11 -9.28 6.22
N LEU A 69 0.25 -8.66 7.39
CA LEU A 69 -0.20 -7.29 7.62
C LEU A 69 0.56 -6.27 6.76
N VAL A 70 1.89 -6.33 6.71
CA VAL A 70 2.68 -5.36 5.92
C VAL A 70 2.48 -5.55 4.42
N VAL A 71 2.38 -6.79 3.94
CA VAL A 71 2.13 -7.09 2.52
C VAL A 71 0.71 -6.64 2.16
N TYR A 72 -0.29 -6.99 2.95
CA TYR A 72 -1.66 -6.55 2.73
C TYR A 72 -1.72 -5.02 2.66
N ALA A 73 -1.13 -4.33 3.65
CA ALA A 73 -1.15 -2.87 3.69
C ALA A 73 -0.48 -2.25 2.45
N ALA A 74 0.68 -2.76 2.04
CA ALA A 74 1.41 -2.30 0.87
C ALA A 74 0.58 -2.41 -0.43
N TYR A 75 -0.04 -3.57 -0.67
CA TYR A 75 -0.86 -3.78 -1.87
C TYR A 75 -2.21 -3.05 -1.80
N ALA A 76 -2.85 -3.03 -0.64
CA ALA A 76 -4.06 -2.27 -0.43
C ALA A 76 -3.84 -0.77 -0.66
N ASN A 77 -2.65 -0.25 -0.33
CA ASN A 77 -2.31 1.15 -0.52
C ASN A 77 -2.21 1.52 -2.00
N TRP A 78 -1.47 0.72 -2.77
CA TRP A 78 -1.44 0.85 -4.22
C TRP A 78 -2.83 0.73 -4.85
N ILE A 79 -3.61 -0.30 -4.51
CA ILE A 79 -4.95 -0.52 -5.11
C ILE A 79 -5.91 0.60 -4.72
N ALA A 80 -5.95 1.02 -3.46
CA ALA A 80 -6.85 2.06 -2.98
C ALA A 80 -6.60 3.38 -3.70
N SER A 81 -5.33 3.79 -3.79
CA SER A 81 -4.93 5.01 -4.49
C SER A 81 -5.17 4.91 -6.01
N LEU A 82 -4.97 3.74 -6.62
CA LEU A 82 -5.26 3.52 -8.05
C LEU A 82 -6.76 3.62 -8.35
N LEU A 83 -7.60 2.99 -7.53
CA LEU A 83 -9.06 3.08 -7.62
C LEU A 83 -9.55 4.51 -7.37
N ALA A 84 -8.98 5.18 -6.36
CA ALA A 84 -9.25 6.58 -6.08
C ALA A 84 -8.91 7.47 -7.29
N ALA A 85 -7.78 7.22 -7.96
CA ALA A 85 -7.37 7.92 -9.16
C ALA A 85 -8.31 7.67 -10.35
N ALA A 86 -8.70 6.42 -10.57
CA ALA A 86 -9.59 6.02 -11.66
C ALA A 86 -11.03 6.56 -11.46
N TRP A 87 -11.53 6.57 -10.23
CA TRP A 87 -12.89 7.01 -9.91
C TRP A 87 -13.02 8.49 -9.56
N GLY A 88 -11.92 9.16 -9.22
CA GLY A 88 -11.96 10.47 -8.58
C GLY A 88 -12.59 10.39 -7.20
N ALA A 89 -12.25 9.36 -6.42
CA ALA A 89 -12.72 9.13 -5.07
C ALA A 89 -11.62 9.44 -4.04
N GLY A 90 -11.91 9.28 -2.75
CA GLY A 90 -10.93 9.44 -1.67
C GLY A 90 -11.08 10.75 -0.89
N ARG A 91 -12.19 11.48 -1.08
CA ARG A 91 -12.38 12.82 -0.51
C ARG A 91 -12.26 12.84 1.02
N LYS A 92 -12.72 11.79 1.69
CA LYS A 92 -12.76 11.71 3.16
C LYS A 92 -11.39 11.55 3.80
N LEU A 93 -10.53 10.69 3.22
CA LEU A 93 -9.26 10.28 3.83
C LEU A 93 -8.02 10.80 3.09
N ALA A 94 -8.18 11.26 1.85
CA ALA A 94 -7.12 11.87 1.05
C ALA A 94 -7.61 13.15 0.33
N PRO A 95 -8.16 14.15 1.08
CA PRO A 95 -8.77 15.35 0.47
C PRO A 95 -7.78 16.17 -0.36
N ILE A 96 -6.51 16.26 0.07
CA ILE A 96 -5.46 17.03 -0.62
C ILE A 96 -5.17 16.45 -2.01
N ALA A 97 -5.17 15.12 -2.14
CA ALA A 97 -4.93 14.44 -3.40
C ALA A 97 -6.21 14.34 -4.25
N THR A 98 -7.39 14.31 -3.61
CA THR A 98 -8.68 14.20 -4.29
C THR A 98 -9.10 15.54 -4.93
N GLY A 99 -8.88 16.67 -4.26
CA GLY A 99 -9.37 17.97 -4.72
C GLY A 99 -10.89 18.00 -4.80
N ASP A 100 -11.43 18.61 -5.85
CA ASP A 100 -12.88 18.78 -6.06
C ASP A 100 -13.56 17.54 -6.69
N HIS A 101 -12.83 16.43 -6.87
CA HIS A 101 -13.42 15.22 -7.42
C HIS A 101 -14.42 14.59 -6.45
N GLU A 102 -15.54 14.15 -7.01
CA GLU A 102 -16.52 13.33 -6.30
C GLU A 102 -16.82 12.04 -7.06
N ALA A 103 -17.06 10.99 -6.29
CA ALA A 103 -17.53 9.70 -6.75
C ALA A 103 -18.80 9.29 -5.99
N THR A 104 -19.48 8.28 -6.52
CA THR A 104 -20.65 7.68 -5.84
C THR A 104 -20.28 7.18 -4.44
N ALA A 105 -21.23 7.24 -3.50
CA ALA A 105 -21.02 6.79 -2.11
C ALA A 105 -20.40 5.39 -1.99
N ALA A 106 -20.77 4.44 -2.86
CA ALA A 106 -20.19 3.10 -2.87
C ALA A 106 -18.68 3.10 -3.18
N LYS A 107 -18.25 3.87 -4.21
CA LYS A 107 -16.83 4.00 -4.60
C LYS A 107 -16.01 4.68 -3.51
N GLU A 108 -16.55 5.75 -2.92
CA GLU A 108 -15.93 6.42 -1.77
C GLU A 108 -15.81 5.49 -0.56
N GLY A 109 -16.83 4.67 -0.31
CA GLY A 109 -16.84 3.68 0.76
C GLY A 109 -15.75 2.62 0.58
N ILE A 110 -15.58 2.07 -0.63
CA ILE A 110 -14.54 1.09 -0.94
C ILE A 110 -13.15 1.69 -0.73
N VAL A 111 -12.87 2.86 -1.31
CA VAL A 111 -11.57 3.52 -1.14
C VAL A 111 -11.31 3.84 0.32
N SER A 112 -12.30 4.37 1.04
CA SER A 112 -12.15 4.71 2.45
C SER A 112 -11.90 3.48 3.32
N PHE A 113 -12.59 2.37 3.05
CA PHE A 113 -12.38 1.10 3.75
C PHE A 113 -10.96 0.58 3.53
N LEU A 114 -10.47 0.58 2.29
CA LEU A 114 -9.11 0.14 1.97
C LEU A 114 -8.07 1.04 2.67
N LEU A 115 -8.20 2.37 2.56
CA LEU A 115 -7.30 3.32 3.20
C LEU A 115 -7.28 3.21 4.74
N ALA A 116 -8.43 2.93 5.36
CA ALA A 116 -8.49 2.73 6.81
C ALA A 116 -7.86 1.39 7.22
N SER A 117 -8.27 0.30 6.57
CA SER A 117 -7.80 -1.05 6.89
C SER A 117 -6.31 -1.23 6.64
N LEU A 118 -5.78 -0.67 5.56
CA LEU A 118 -4.34 -0.69 5.30
C LEU A 118 -3.57 0.10 6.34
N SER A 119 -4.10 1.24 6.82
CA SER A 119 -3.40 2.08 7.80
C SER A 119 -3.25 1.35 9.13
N VAL A 120 -4.34 0.73 9.60
CA VAL A 120 -4.32 -0.11 10.80
C VAL A 120 -3.37 -1.30 10.63
N SER A 121 -3.41 -1.96 9.47
CA SER A 121 -2.55 -3.11 9.19
C SER A 121 -1.07 -2.74 9.15
N MET A 122 -0.72 -1.61 8.54
CA MET A 122 0.68 -1.15 8.48
C MET A 122 1.21 -0.83 9.87
N VAL A 123 0.46 -0.07 10.66
CA VAL A 123 0.87 0.30 12.04
C VAL A 123 1.05 -0.95 12.90
N ALA A 124 0.09 -1.88 12.85
CA ALA A 124 0.18 -3.14 13.61
C ALA A 124 1.36 -4.01 13.13
N GLY A 125 1.53 -4.18 11.81
CA GLY A 125 2.60 -4.97 11.21
C GLY A 125 3.99 -4.45 11.57
N ILE A 126 4.20 -3.14 11.47
CA ILE A 126 5.44 -2.48 11.91
C ILE A 126 5.66 -2.63 13.42
N GLY A 127 4.61 -2.49 14.23
CA GLY A 127 4.70 -2.70 15.68
C GLY A 127 5.20 -4.10 16.03
N ILE A 128 4.71 -5.14 15.34
CA ILE A 128 5.17 -6.52 15.51
C ILE A 128 6.63 -6.68 15.06
N VAL A 129 7.00 -6.11 13.91
CA VAL A 129 8.39 -6.12 13.43
C VAL A 129 9.34 -5.49 14.45
N ILE A 130 8.97 -4.34 15.02
CA ILE A 130 9.76 -3.64 16.04
C ILE A 130 9.88 -4.49 17.31
N ALA A 131 8.80 -5.13 17.75
CA ALA A 131 8.82 -6.01 18.92
C ALA A 131 9.68 -7.28 18.72
N GLY A 132 9.98 -7.63 17.46
CA GLY A 132 10.82 -8.74 17.08
C GLY A 132 12.28 -8.40 16.80
N LEU A 133 12.65 -7.11 16.72
CA LEU A 133 14.05 -6.69 16.64
C LEU A 133 14.73 -6.82 18.00
#